data_AF-A0A6F8V3W3-F1
#
_entry.id   AF-A0A6F8V3W3-F1
#
_cell.length_a   1.000
_cell.length_b   1.000
_cell.length_c   1.000
_cell.angle_alpha   90.00
_cell.angle_beta   90.00
_cell.angle_gamma   90.00
#
_symmetry.space_group_name_H-M   'P 1'
#
loop_
_entity.id
_entity.type
_entity.pdbx_description
1 polymer ?
#
loop_
_entity_poly.entity_id
_entity_poly.type
_entity_poly.pdbx_seq_one_letter_code
_entity_poly.pdbx_strand_id
1 'polypeptide(L)'
;MTESNPLPSIDTPFGSLQLGQSPWIMQDPYSFRTEDVPLKTELGEVHLSFHLDVSEKSAIPSGLRCVFAVGKLTPIGDDRPALELPDGRSVGWLVHAVIPDASSSETASPKSVTLYDFATGTDFKSTRLHDEKLDRRVREFVKDTIESAFSEDPTFALRIRKAMLVELVAIRDGEIENAERVLAATTTVRDQAKALLDDVDSNLSLAEARPSL
;
A
#
# COMPACT_ATOMS: atom_id res chain seq x y z
N MET A 1 6.87 -21.63 -10.83
CA MET A 1 6.20 -20.48 -11.46
C MET A 1 4.82 -20.44 -10.85
N THR A 2 4.60 -19.59 -9.85
CA THR A 2 3.26 -19.33 -9.31
C THR A 2 2.54 -18.46 -10.33
N GLU A 3 1.51 -19.00 -10.96
CA GLU A 3 0.57 -18.20 -11.74
C GLU A 3 -0.01 -17.16 -10.78
N SER A 4 0.39 -15.90 -10.96
CA SER A 4 -0.27 -14.79 -10.29
C SER A 4 -1.69 -14.74 -10.85
N ASN A 5 -2.67 -15.22 -10.08
CA ASN A 5 -4.06 -14.98 -10.42
C ASN A 5 -4.22 -13.45 -10.60
N PRO A 6 -4.79 -13.00 -11.73
CA PRO A 6 -5.04 -11.59 -11.91
C PRO A 6 -5.94 -11.14 -10.77
N LEU A 7 -5.50 -10.09 -10.07
CA LEU A 7 -6.23 -9.51 -8.97
C LEU A 7 -7.61 -9.02 -9.45
N PRO A 8 -8.62 -8.96 -8.56
CA PRO A 8 -9.97 -8.65 -8.99
C PRO A 8 -10.07 -7.21 -9.51
N SER A 9 -10.85 -7.06 -10.57
CA SER A 9 -11.27 -5.76 -11.08
C SER A 9 -12.50 -5.25 -10.32
N ILE A 10 -12.56 -3.95 -10.08
CA ILE A 10 -13.60 -3.34 -9.24
C ILE A 10 -14.24 -2.20 -10.01
N ASP A 11 -15.54 -2.31 -10.26
CA ASP A 11 -16.29 -1.23 -10.89
C ASP A 11 -16.51 -0.08 -9.91
N THR A 12 -16.26 1.15 -10.37
CA THR A 12 -16.38 2.39 -9.60
C THR A 12 -16.93 3.51 -10.49
N PRO A 13 -17.33 4.66 -9.91
CA PRO A 13 -17.64 5.88 -10.69
C PRO A 13 -16.50 6.35 -11.61
N PHE A 14 -15.26 5.93 -11.33
CA PHE A 14 -14.08 6.24 -12.14
C PHE A 14 -13.78 5.20 -13.23
N GLY A 15 -14.64 4.18 -13.37
CA GLY A 15 -14.43 3.03 -14.24
C GLY A 15 -13.97 1.79 -13.47
N SER A 16 -13.50 0.79 -14.23
CA SER A 16 -13.07 -0.50 -13.67
C SER A 16 -11.60 -0.42 -13.25
N LEU A 17 -11.34 -0.62 -11.96
CA LEU A 17 -10.02 -0.49 -11.34
C LEU A 17 -9.40 -1.87 -11.16
N GLN A 18 -8.20 -2.08 -11.69
CA GLN A 18 -7.39 -3.26 -11.36
C GLN A 18 -6.63 -3.04 -10.07
N LEU A 19 -6.56 -4.08 -9.25
CA LEU A 19 -5.70 -4.08 -8.06
C LEU A 19 -4.28 -4.53 -8.40
N GLY A 20 -3.32 -3.98 -7.67
CA GLY A 20 -1.92 -4.33 -7.75
C GLY A 20 -1.25 -4.24 -6.38
N GLN A 21 -0.17 -5.01 -6.20
CA GLN A 21 0.74 -4.79 -5.07
C GLN A 21 1.53 -3.49 -5.29
N SER A 22 1.69 -2.68 -4.24
CA SER A 22 2.39 -1.39 -4.34
C SER A 22 3.84 -1.53 -3.88
N PRO A 23 4.84 -1.38 -4.78
CA PRO A 23 6.24 -1.42 -4.37
C PRO A 23 6.73 -0.09 -3.73
N TRP A 24 5.91 0.97 -3.74
CA TRP A 24 6.37 2.34 -3.49
C TRP A 24 5.94 2.93 -2.15
N ILE A 25 5.01 2.29 -1.44
CA ILE A 25 4.44 2.89 -0.24
C ILE A 25 5.07 2.26 1.01
N MET A 26 6.01 3.02 1.57
CA MET A 26 6.59 2.83 2.90
C MET A 26 7.20 1.45 3.20
N GLN A 27 7.90 0.84 2.25
CA GLN A 27 8.72 -0.37 2.49
C GLN A 27 7.95 -1.58 3.07
N ASP A 28 6.62 -1.51 3.11
CA ASP A 28 5.77 -2.55 3.68
C ASP A 28 5.25 -3.42 2.52
N PRO A 29 5.68 -4.70 2.42
CA PRO A 29 5.30 -5.58 1.31
C PRO A 29 3.80 -5.90 1.27
N TYR A 30 3.05 -5.49 2.29
CA TYR A 30 1.61 -5.74 2.42
C TYR A 30 0.75 -4.54 1.98
N SER A 31 1.34 -3.51 1.36
CA SER A 31 0.60 -2.37 0.82
C SER A 31 0.01 -2.64 -0.56
N PHE A 32 -1.26 -2.28 -0.74
CA PHE A 32 -1.99 -2.47 -2.01
C PHE A 32 -2.32 -1.14 -2.66
N ARG A 33 -2.40 -1.14 -3.99
CA ARG A 33 -2.88 0.00 -4.77
C ARG A 33 -3.82 -0.44 -5.89
N THR A 34 -4.66 0.47 -6.38
CA THR A 34 -5.26 0.31 -7.71
C THR A 34 -4.28 0.78 -8.79
N GLU A 35 -4.49 0.35 -10.03
CA GLU A 35 -3.91 1.01 -11.19
C GLU A 35 -4.34 2.48 -11.25
N ASP A 36 -3.51 3.28 -11.94
CA ASP A 36 -3.75 4.71 -12.11
C ASP A 36 -4.82 4.92 -13.18
N VAL A 37 -5.88 5.65 -12.83
CA VAL A 37 -6.92 6.05 -13.77
C VAL A 37 -6.69 7.48 -14.23
N PRO A 38 -6.56 7.72 -15.55
CA PRO A 38 -6.49 9.07 -16.09
C PRO A 38 -7.88 9.73 -16.09
N LEU A 39 -7.98 10.89 -15.46
CA LEU A 39 -9.14 11.77 -15.45
C LEU A 39 -8.80 13.06 -16.20
N LYS A 40 -9.66 13.48 -17.13
CA LYS A 40 -9.52 14.77 -17.82
C LYS A 40 -10.23 15.86 -17.04
N THR A 41 -9.50 16.91 -16.67
CA THR A 41 -9.98 17.96 -15.77
C THR A 41 -9.56 19.34 -16.26
N GLU A 42 -10.08 20.41 -15.65
CA GLU A 42 -9.58 21.78 -15.87
C GLU A 42 -8.13 21.98 -15.40
N LEU A 43 -7.62 21.09 -14.55
CA LEU A 43 -6.22 21.06 -14.15
C LEU A 43 -5.34 20.40 -15.20
N GLY A 44 -5.90 19.74 -16.23
CA GLY A 44 -5.22 18.85 -17.17
C GLY A 44 -5.51 17.38 -16.89
N GLU A 45 -4.66 16.48 -17.38
CA GLU A 45 -4.73 15.05 -17.04
C GLU A 45 -4.30 14.82 -15.57
N VAL A 46 -5.18 14.18 -14.81
CA VAL A 46 -4.97 13.83 -13.40
C VAL A 46 -5.04 12.32 -13.28
N HIS A 47 -4.06 11.71 -12.62
CA HIS A 47 -4.06 10.28 -12.33
C HIS A 47 -4.59 10.03 -10.92
N LEU A 48 -5.53 9.11 -10.82
CA LEU A 48 -6.16 8.69 -9.58
C LEU A 48 -5.75 7.24 -9.26
N SER A 49 -5.26 7.00 -8.05
CA SER A 49 -5.15 5.66 -7.49
C SER A 49 -5.54 5.60 -6.02
N PHE A 50 -6.06 4.44 -5.62
CA PHE A 50 -6.43 4.15 -4.24
C PHE A 50 -5.39 3.25 -3.60
N HIS A 51 -5.15 3.44 -2.32
CA HIS A 51 -4.06 2.81 -1.59
C HIS A 51 -4.54 2.34 -0.22
N LEU A 52 -4.19 1.12 0.12
CA LEU A 52 -4.39 0.57 1.45
C LEU A 52 -3.05 0.45 2.16
N ASP A 53 -2.87 1.31 3.17
CA ASP A 53 -1.67 1.35 4.00
C ASP A 53 -1.74 0.35 5.13
N VAL A 54 -1.15 -0.82 4.92
CA VAL A 54 -0.90 -1.75 6.01
C VAL A 54 0.41 -1.31 6.65
N SER A 55 0.40 -1.06 7.95
CA SER A 55 1.61 -0.79 8.73
C SER A 55 1.79 -1.94 9.71
N GLU A 56 2.94 -2.59 9.69
CA GLU A 56 3.29 -3.65 10.66
C GLU A 56 3.06 -3.25 12.12
N LYS A 57 3.14 -1.96 12.46
CA LYS A 57 2.99 -1.44 13.83
C LYS A 57 1.53 -1.24 14.27
N SER A 58 0.61 -1.16 13.32
CA SER A 58 -0.81 -0.86 13.57
C SER A 58 -1.63 -1.90 12.82
N ALA A 59 -2.01 -2.95 13.55
CA ALA A 59 -2.92 -3.96 13.05
C ALA A 59 -4.16 -3.28 12.46
N ILE A 60 -4.38 -3.51 11.17
CA ILE A 60 -5.47 -3.02 10.33
C ILE A 60 -5.26 -1.58 9.80
N PRO A 61 -5.22 -1.37 8.46
CA PRO A 61 -5.25 -0.05 7.84
C PRO A 61 -6.45 0.75 8.35
N SER A 62 -6.20 1.87 9.02
CA SER A 62 -7.23 2.73 9.62
C SER A 62 -8.09 3.47 8.59
N GLY A 63 -7.71 3.48 7.30
CA GLY A 63 -8.53 4.06 6.23
C GLY A 63 -8.01 3.75 4.83
N LEU A 64 -8.91 3.83 3.84
CA LEU A 64 -8.55 3.84 2.43
C LEU A 64 -7.98 5.22 2.09
N ARG A 65 -6.81 5.26 1.46
CA ARG A 65 -6.24 6.53 0.99
C ARG A 65 -6.47 6.64 -0.50
N CYS A 66 -6.72 7.86 -0.93
CA CYS A 66 -6.80 8.21 -2.33
C CYS A 66 -5.67 9.17 -2.66
N VAL A 67 -5.03 8.92 -3.80
CA VAL A 67 -3.90 9.68 -4.30
C VAL A 67 -4.28 10.26 -5.65
N PHE A 68 -4.28 11.59 -5.72
CA PHE A 68 -4.39 12.32 -6.98
C PHE A 68 -3.02 12.85 -7.34
N ALA A 69 -2.54 12.48 -8.53
CA ALA A 69 -1.35 13.04 -9.14
C ALA A 69 -1.78 13.93 -10.30
N VAL A 70 -1.65 15.25 -10.12
CA VAL A 70 -1.85 16.22 -11.20
C VAL A 70 -0.56 16.29 -12.00
N GLY A 71 -0.56 15.78 -13.23
CA GLY A 71 0.64 15.70 -14.07
C GLY A 71 0.83 14.36 -14.75
N LYS A 72 1.49 14.36 -15.92
CA LYS A 72 1.84 13.14 -16.65
C LYS A 72 3.12 12.51 -16.07
N LEU A 73 3.05 11.23 -15.69
CA LEU A 73 4.22 10.36 -15.58
C LEU A 73 4.55 9.82 -16.98
N THR A 74 5.12 10.62 -17.89
CA THR A 74 5.67 10.12 -19.18
C THR A 74 6.58 11.14 -19.87
N PRO A 75 7.51 10.71 -20.76
CA PRO A 75 8.63 11.50 -21.23
C PRO A 75 8.17 12.64 -22.14
N ILE A 76 8.70 13.84 -21.84
CA ILE A 76 8.76 15.10 -22.61
C ILE A 76 7.84 15.18 -23.83
N GLY A 77 6.88 16.11 -23.76
CA GLY A 77 6.12 16.60 -24.91
C GLY A 77 4.70 16.04 -25.01
N ASP A 78 3.78 16.57 -24.22
CA ASP A 78 2.45 17.01 -24.68
C ASP A 78 1.74 17.77 -23.55
N ASP A 79 0.94 18.77 -23.93
CA ASP A 79 0.44 19.88 -23.12
C ASP A 79 -0.27 19.49 -21.79
N ARG A 80 0.48 19.64 -20.68
CA ARG A 80 0.09 19.86 -19.25
C ARG A 80 -0.74 18.76 -18.53
N PRO A 81 -0.54 18.49 -17.21
CA PRO A 81 -0.11 19.46 -16.18
C PRO A 81 1.02 19.03 -15.23
N ALA A 82 2.27 19.21 -15.65
CA ALA A 82 3.37 19.39 -14.70
C ALA A 82 3.78 20.87 -14.72
N LEU A 83 4.11 21.46 -13.58
CA LEU A 83 4.82 22.74 -13.59
C LEU A 83 6.23 22.45 -14.09
N GLU A 84 6.57 22.92 -15.28
CA GLU A 84 7.95 22.96 -15.72
C GLU A 84 8.67 24.10 -15.01
N LEU A 85 9.64 23.74 -14.18
CA LEU A 85 10.51 24.69 -13.51
C LEU A 85 11.49 25.32 -14.52
N PRO A 86 12.03 26.51 -14.26
CA PRO A 86 13.01 27.15 -15.14
C PRO A 86 14.28 26.32 -15.43
N ASP A 87 14.54 25.29 -14.64
CA ASP A 87 15.64 24.34 -14.80
C ASP A 87 15.26 23.09 -15.63
N GLY A 88 14.07 23.06 -16.22
CA GLY A 88 13.57 21.98 -17.07
C GLY A 88 12.95 20.80 -16.32
N ARG A 89 12.86 20.85 -14.99
CA ARG A 89 12.21 19.78 -14.20
C ARG A 89 10.69 19.88 -14.27
N SER A 90 10.03 18.72 -14.34
CA SER A 90 8.57 18.59 -14.29
C SER A 90 8.12 18.19 -12.90
N VAL A 91 7.31 19.02 -12.27
CA VAL A 91 6.75 18.76 -10.93
C VAL A 91 5.23 18.63 -10.98
N GLY A 92 4.68 17.74 -10.16
CA GLY A 92 3.23 17.56 -10.03
C GLY A 92 2.76 17.75 -8.59
N TRP A 93 1.44 17.84 -8.43
CA TRP A 93 0.83 17.90 -7.11
C TRP A 93 0.30 16.52 -6.74
N LEU A 94 0.80 16.01 -5.61
CA LEU A 94 0.32 14.79 -4.99
C LEU A 94 -0.62 15.17 -3.84
N VAL A 95 -1.87 14.73 -3.92
CA VAL A 95 -2.84 14.92 -2.84
C VAL A 95 -3.17 13.59 -2.21
N HIS A 96 -2.92 13.49 -0.91
CA HIS A 96 -3.38 12.37 -0.12
C HIS A 96 -4.70 12.75 0.53
N ALA A 97 -5.77 12.08 0.15
CA ALA A 97 -7.06 12.17 0.83
C ALA A 97 -7.29 10.91 1.66
N VAL A 98 -7.83 11.09 2.87
CA VAL A 98 -8.36 9.97 3.65
C VAL A 98 -9.81 9.81 3.26
N ILE A 99 -10.13 8.63 2.76
CA ILE A 99 -11.51 8.25 2.48
C ILE A 99 -12.03 7.55 3.74
N PRO A 100 -12.96 8.18 4.47
CA PRO A 100 -13.59 7.57 5.61
C PRO A 100 -14.32 6.29 5.19
N ASP A 101 -14.49 5.39 6.14
CA ASP A 101 -15.34 4.22 5.92
C ASP A 101 -16.75 4.71 5.60
N ALA A 102 -17.43 4.11 4.62
CA ALA A 102 -18.80 4.53 4.28
C ALA A 102 -19.80 4.30 5.43
N SER A 103 -19.40 3.52 6.46
CA SER A 103 -20.14 3.40 7.72
C SER A 103 -19.95 4.58 8.68
N SER A 104 -18.91 5.39 8.49
CA SER A 104 -18.71 6.63 9.24
C SER A 104 -19.42 7.77 8.51
N SER A 105 -20.16 8.58 9.26
CA SER A 105 -20.77 9.82 8.75
C SER A 105 -19.74 10.92 8.43
N GLU A 106 -18.46 10.55 8.30
CA GLU A 106 -17.36 11.46 8.04
C GLU A 106 -17.28 11.75 6.55
N THR A 107 -16.94 12.98 6.20
CA THR A 107 -16.69 13.36 4.80
C THR A 107 -15.24 13.12 4.45
N ALA A 108 -14.97 12.71 3.21
CA ALA A 108 -13.61 12.60 2.72
C ALA A 108 -12.91 13.96 2.82
N SER A 109 -11.68 13.95 3.36
CA SER A 109 -10.93 15.18 3.54
C SER A 109 -9.50 15.04 3.02
N PRO A 110 -8.98 16.06 2.31
CA PRO A 110 -7.59 16.07 1.89
C PRO A 110 -6.69 16.22 3.12
N LYS A 111 -5.85 15.22 3.36
CA LYS A 111 -4.90 15.18 4.48
C LYS A 111 -3.68 16.05 4.19
N SER A 112 -3.12 15.94 2.99
CA SER A 112 -1.95 16.72 2.57
C SER A 112 -1.93 16.94 1.07
N VAL A 113 -1.31 18.04 0.68
CA VAL A 113 -0.93 18.33 -0.71
C VAL A 113 0.57 18.57 -0.70
N THR A 114 1.27 17.90 -1.60
CA THR A 114 2.72 17.93 -1.68
C THR A 114 3.13 18.11 -3.13
N LEU A 115 4.00 19.07 -3.38
CA LEU A 115 4.66 19.21 -4.67
C LEU A 115 5.71 18.11 -4.81
N TYR A 116 5.68 17.36 -5.90
CA TYR A 116 6.50 16.17 -6.11
C TYR A 116 7.34 16.30 -7.38
N ASP A 117 8.64 16.03 -7.25
CA ASP A 117 9.55 15.94 -8.40
C ASP A 117 9.47 14.54 -9.00
N PHE A 118 8.89 14.40 -10.19
CA PHE A 118 8.79 13.09 -10.83
C PHE A 118 10.14 12.62 -11.39
N ALA A 119 11.09 13.52 -11.64
CA ALA A 119 12.39 13.16 -12.21
C ALA A 119 13.34 12.54 -11.16
N THR A 120 13.28 13.03 -9.92
CA THR A 120 14.14 12.56 -8.82
C THR A 120 13.40 11.67 -7.83
N GLY A 121 12.07 11.57 -7.92
CA GLY A 121 11.25 10.82 -6.97
C GLY A 121 11.22 11.43 -5.57
N THR A 122 11.56 12.72 -5.44
CA THR A 122 11.67 13.40 -4.15
C THR A 122 10.50 14.34 -3.91
N ASP A 123 10.00 14.35 -2.68
CA ASP A 123 9.05 15.36 -2.24
C ASP A 123 9.73 16.72 -2.09
N PHE A 124 9.13 17.78 -2.65
CA PHE A 124 9.56 19.12 -2.31
C PHE A 124 8.97 19.48 -0.94
N LYS A 125 9.78 19.38 0.10
CA LYS A 125 9.53 20.09 1.39
C LYS A 125 9.88 21.58 1.32
N SER A 126 10.31 22.05 0.15
CA SER A 126 10.87 23.39 -0.05
C SER A 126 9.78 24.45 -0.15
N THR A 127 9.78 25.39 0.79
CA THR A 127 8.93 26.60 0.84
C THR A 127 9.05 27.52 -0.39
N ARG A 128 10.00 27.27 -1.30
CA ARG A 128 10.34 28.16 -2.44
C ARG A 128 9.39 28.06 -3.64
N LEU A 129 8.51 27.05 -3.70
CA LEU A 129 7.56 26.82 -4.81
C LEU A 129 6.10 26.79 -4.36
N HIS A 130 5.78 27.38 -3.20
CA HIS A 130 4.44 27.33 -2.64
C HIS A 130 3.50 28.27 -3.41
N ASP A 131 2.72 27.73 -4.36
CA ASP A 131 1.57 28.40 -4.96
C ASP A 131 0.31 28.02 -4.16
N GLU A 132 0.01 28.83 -3.14
CA GLU A 132 -1.15 28.62 -2.27
C GLU A 132 -2.49 28.60 -3.03
N LYS A 133 -2.58 29.33 -4.15
CA LYS A 133 -3.81 29.41 -4.95
C LYS A 133 -4.00 28.11 -5.71
N LEU A 134 -2.93 27.58 -6.31
CA LEU A 134 -2.96 26.29 -6.98
C LEU A 134 -3.20 25.16 -5.97
N ASP A 135 -2.51 25.16 -4.83
CA ASP A 135 -2.72 24.16 -3.76
C ASP A 135 -4.19 24.13 -3.31
N ARG A 136 -4.82 25.30 -3.14
CA ARG A 136 -6.25 25.39 -2.82
C ARG A 136 -7.11 24.81 -3.93
N ARG A 137 -6.84 25.17 -5.20
CA ARG A 137 -7.60 24.67 -6.36
C ARG A 137 -7.50 23.16 -6.49
N VAL A 138 -6.33 22.57 -6.26
CA VAL A 138 -6.16 21.11 -6.26
C VAL A 138 -6.95 20.47 -5.11
N ARG A 139 -6.91 21.03 -3.89
CA ARG A 139 -7.69 20.51 -2.76
C ARG A 139 -9.20 20.55 -3.02
N GLU A 140 -9.69 21.64 -3.60
CA GLU A 140 -11.09 21.81 -3.98
C GLU A 140 -11.49 20.78 -5.06
N PHE A 141 -10.70 20.66 -6.13
CA PHE A 141 -10.92 19.65 -7.17
C PHE A 141 -11.00 18.22 -6.60
N VAL A 142 -10.08 17.86 -5.70
CA VAL A 142 -10.04 16.54 -5.06
C VAL A 142 -11.30 16.31 -4.23
N LYS A 143 -11.70 17.31 -3.44
CA LYS A 143 -12.89 17.24 -2.61
C LYS A 143 -14.15 17.03 -3.49
N ASP A 144 -14.33 17.89 -4.50
CA ASP A 144 -15.50 17.85 -5.38
C ASP A 144 -15.58 16.53 -6.15
N THR A 145 -14.44 16.02 -6.62
CA THR A 145 -14.35 14.73 -7.33
C THR A 145 -14.76 13.56 -6.44
N ILE A 146 -14.27 13.53 -5.19
CA ILE A 146 -14.63 12.48 -4.24
C ILE A 146 -16.10 12.59 -3.82
N GLU A 147 -16.60 13.80 -3.52
CA GLU A 147 -18.01 14.03 -3.15
C GLU A 147 -18.97 13.63 -4.28
N SER A 148 -18.63 13.94 -5.53
CA SER A 148 -19.40 13.51 -6.70
C SER A 148 -19.44 11.99 -6.82
N ALA A 149 -18.29 11.31 -6.69
CA ALA A 149 -18.23 9.86 -6.77
C ALA A 149 -19.03 9.17 -5.65
N PHE A 150 -19.01 9.72 -4.42
CA PHE A 150 -19.83 9.21 -3.33
C PHE A 150 -21.32 9.43 -3.54
N SER A 151 -21.70 10.53 -4.21
CA SER A 151 -23.09 10.80 -4.57
C SER A 151 -23.60 9.82 -5.63
N GLU A 152 -22.75 9.43 -6.57
CA GLU A 152 -23.07 8.44 -7.61
C GLU A 152 -23.11 7.01 -7.07
N ASP A 153 -22.10 6.61 -6.29
CA ASP A 153 -22.02 5.28 -5.66
C ASP A 153 -21.46 5.38 -4.23
N PRO A 154 -22.31 5.40 -3.20
CA PRO A 154 -21.85 5.49 -1.81
C PRO A 154 -20.97 4.31 -1.36
N THR A 155 -20.94 3.21 -2.11
CA THR A 155 -20.30 1.94 -1.71
C THR A 155 -18.97 1.66 -2.40
N PHE A 156 -18.55 2.44 -3.40
CA PHE A 156 -17.35 2.12 -4.19
C PHE A 156 -16.11 1.97 -3.31
N ALA A 157 -15.93 2.85 -2.31
CA ALA A 157 -14.79 2.83 -1.40
C ALA A 157 -14.75 1.55 -0.55
N LEU A 158 -15.92 1.05 -0.12
CA LEU A 158 -16.02 -0.22 0.59
C LEU A 158 -15.66 -1.40 -0.31
N ARG A 159 -16.06 -1.38 -1.58
CA ARG A 159 -15.71 -2.45 -2.53
C ARG A 159 -14.20 -2.49 -2.78
N ILE A 160 -13.57 -1.33 -2.98
CA ILE A 160 -12.11 -1.22 -3.09
C ILE A 160 -11.41 -1.77 -1.85
N ARG A 161 -11.80 -1.28 -0.66
CA ARG A 161 -11.21 -1.71 0.60
C ARG A 161 -11.39 -3.20 0.85
N LYS A 162 -12.60 -3.74 0.61
CA LYS A 162 -12.89 -5.17 0.75
C LYS A 162 -11.97 -6.00 -0.12
N ALA A 163 -11.82 -5.64 -1.39
CA ALA A 163 -10.98 -6.39 -2.31
C ALA A 163 -9.51 -6.39 -1.86
N MET A 164 -8.96 -5.23 -1.48
CA MET A 164 -7.59 -5.17 -0.94
C MET A 164 -7.40 -5.95 0.38
N LEU A 165 -8.42 -5.96 1.25
CA LEU A 165 -8.38 -6.74 2.49
C LEU A 165 -8.46 -8.25 2.26
N VAL A 166 -9.23 -8.70 1.26
CA VAL A 166 -9.28 -10.12 0.87
C VAL A 166 -7.90 -10.61 0.45
N GLU A 167 -7.18 -9.81 -0.35
CA GLU A 167 -5.81 -10.14 -0.76
C GLU A 167 -4.85 -10.14 0.43
N LEU A 168 -4.96 -9.17 1.34
CA LEU A 168 -4.17 -9.15 2.56
C LEU A 168 -4.37 -10.43 3.39
N VAL A 169 -5.63 -10.84 3.59
CA VAL A 169 -5.96 -12.07 4.34
C VAL A 169 -5.36 -13.30 3.66
N ALA A 170 -5.50 -13.42 2.34
CA ALA A 170 -4.92 -14.55 1.59
C ALA A 170 -3.39 -14.65 1.74
N ILE A 171 -2.68 -13.50 1.73
CA ILE A 171 -1.23 -13.47 1.98
C ILE A 171 -0.93 -13.92 3.42
N ARG A 172 -1.65 -13.38 4.41
CA ARG A 172 -1.41 -13.72 5.83
C ARG A 172 -1.72 -15.17 6.14
N ASP A 173 -2.77 -15.74 5.57
CA ASP A 173 -3.10 -17.15 5.75
C ASP A 173 -1.98 -18.04 5.20
N GLY A 174 -1.44 -17.73 4.02
CA GLY A 174 -0.28 -18.44 3.47
C GLY A 174 1.00 -18.33 4.33
N GLU A 175 1.22 -17.18 4.97
CA GLU A 175 2.33 -16.98 5.91
C GLU A 175 2.15 -17.79 7.19
N ILE A 176 0.94 -17.84 7.73
CA ILE A 176 0.59 -18.64 8.90
C ILE A 176 0.83 -20.12 8.60
N GLU A 177 0.31 -20.62 7.47
CA GLU A 177 0.52 -22.01 7.04
C GLU A 177 2.01 -22.34 6.87
N ASN A 178 2.81 -21.40 6.36
CA ASN A 178 4.26 -21.58 6.26
C ASN A 178 4.93 -21.60 7.64
N ALA A 179 4.55 -20.69 8.54
CA ALA A 179 5.08 -20.63 9.89
C ALA A 179 4.75 -21.90 10.70
N GLU A 180 3.53 -22.42 10.56
CA GLU A 180 3.11 -23.67 11.19
C GLU A 180 3.95 -24.86 10.71
N ARG A 181 4.23 -24.95 9.40
CA ARG A 181 5.13 -25.98 8.85
C ARG A 181 6.55 -25.88 9.42
N VAL A 182 7.10 -24.67 9.51
CA VAL A 182 8.43 -24.43 10.08
C VAL A 182 8.47 -24.78 11.58
N LEU A 183 7.44 -24.41 12.33
CA LEU A 183 7.32 -24.74 13.75
C LEU A 183 7.25 -26.26 13.98
N ALA A 184 6.48 -26.98 13.17
CA ALA A 184 6.39 -28.44 13.23
C ALA A 184 7.76 -29.08 12.98
N ALA A 185 8.46 -28.67 11.92
CA ALA A 185 9.79 -29.18 11.60
C ALA A 185 10.81 -28.89 12.72
N THR A 186 10.80 -27.67 13.26
CA THR A 186 11.69 -27.27 14.36
C THR A 186 11.41 -28.06 15.64
N THR A 187 10.14 -28.35 15.91
CA THR A 187 9.71 -29.19 17.04
C THR A 187 10.25 -30.61 16.91
N THR A 188 10.16 -31.22 15.72
CA THR A 188 10.75 -32.54 15.46
C THR A 188 12.26 -32.55 15.71
N VAL A 189 13.00 -31.56 15.19
CA VAL A 189 14.45 -31.46 15.40
C VAL A 189 14.79 -31.33 16.88
N ARG A 190 14.05 -30.49 17.63
CA ARG A 190 14.24 -30.33 19.07
C ARG A 190 14.03 -31.64 19.82
N ASP A 191 12.97 -32.38 19.48
CA ASP A 191 12.62 -33.63 20.17
C ASP A 191 13.66 -34.73 19.87
N GLN A 192 14.17 -34.81 18.64
CA GLN A 192 15.30 -35.68 18.29
C GLN A 192 16.58 -35.31 19.05
N ALA A 193 16.91 -34.02 19.15
CA ALA A 193 18.07 -33.55 19.89
C ALA A 193 17.97 -33.87 21.38
N LYS A 194 16.77 -33.74 21.98
CA LYS A 194 16.53 -34.14 23.37
C LYS A 194 16.71 -35.63 23.60
N ALA A 195 16.16 -36.47 22.72
CA ALA A 195 16.33 -37.92 22.84
C ALA A 195 17.81 -38.34 22.74
N LEU A 196 18.59 -37.69 21.87
CA LEU A 196 20.05 -37.91 21.78
C LEU A 196 20.78 -37.46 23.04
N LEU A 197 20.37 -36.33 23.63
CA LEU A 197 20.94 -35.85 24.88
C LEU A 197 20.69 -36.83 26.04
N ASP A 198 19.44 -37.33 26.16
CA ASP A 198 19.06 -38.31 27.19
C ASP A 198 19.84 -39.63 27.05
N ASP A 199 20.11 -40.07 25.81
CA ASP A 199 20.93 -41.26 25.53
C ASP A 199 22.41 -41.04 25.91
N VAL A 200 22.96 -39.87 25.60
CA VAL A 200 24.32 -39.50 26.00
C VAL A 200 24.46 -39.46 27.53
N ASP A 201 23.51 -38.82 28.23
CA ASP A 201 23.51 -38.72 29.70
C ASP A 201 23.40 -40.11 30.36
N SER A 202 22.59 -41.00 29.77
CA SER A 202 22.46 -42.40 30.21
C SER A 202 23.77 -43.18 30.05
N ASN A 203 24.45 -43.02 28.91
CA ASN A 203 25.72 -43.68 28.63
C ASN A 203 26.87 -43.14 29.52
N LEU A 204 26.89 -41.84 29.80
CA LEU A 204 27.86 -41.23 30.74
C LEU A 204 27.68 -41.78 32.15
N SER A 205 26.43 -41.86 32.62
CA SER A 205 26.10 -42.41 33.95
C SER A 205 26.54 -43.88 34.09
N LEU A 206 26.38 -44.69 33.04
CA LEU A 206 26.84 -46.07 33.00
C LEU A 206 28.37 -46.20 33.02
N ALA A 207 29.08 -45.27 32.37
CA ALA A 207 30.54 -45.25 32.35
C ALA A 207 31.13 -44.89 33.72
N GLU A 208 30.52 -43.92 34.42
CA GLU A 208 30.92 -43.53 35.78
C GLU A 208 30.66 -44.62 36.82
N ALA A 209 29.62 -45.44 36.62
CA ALA A 209 29.25 -46.53 37.54
C ALA A 209 30.15 -47.78 37.44
N ARG A 210 31.05 -47.87 36.44
CA ARG A 210 32.00 -48.99 36.35
C ARG A 210 33.19 -48.76 37.28
N PRO A 211 33.42 -49.60 38.31
CA PRO A 211 34.58 -49.47 39.17
C PRO A 211 35.85 -49.75 38.37
N SER A 212 36.87 -48.93 38.57
CA SER A 212 38.22 -49.13 38.05
C SER A 212 38.72 -50.51 38.49
N LEU A 213 38.93 -51.41 37.52
CA LEU A 213 39.61 -52.70 37.72
C LEU A 213 41.10 -52.50 38.01
#